data_AF-A0A538NSN2-F1
#
_entry.id   AF-A0A538NSN2-F1
#
_cell.length_a   1.000
_cell.length_b   1.000
_cell.length_c   1.000
_cell.angle_alpha   90.00
_cell.angle_beta   90.00
_cell.angle_gamma   90.00
#
_symmetry.space_group_name_H-M   'P 1'
#
loop_
_entity.id
_entity.type
_entity.pdbx_description
1 polymer ?
#
loop_
_entity_poly.entity_id
_entity_poly.type
_entity_poly.pdbx_seq_one_letter_code
_entity_poly.pdbx_strand_id
1 'polypeptide(L)'
;MSEIEVSEVRLRRDRDAFIKFQWRIYKNDHAWVPPLIIERKAFLNRKRHPFYKHGDAALFLARQNGEIVGRIMASDDPNYNSLHQSNVGCFGLFECVDNPNVATALFQAAAGWLRKKDRTEMMGPIDYSTNYVCGLLIDGFQFAPTILTAHNPPYYRELIESSGFAKAKDWYAWWFADPAKAATRLRPLAERFRKRWPVTIRAGNLKNVREESRRLRQIYNQAWENGRLTTFGLPIGLAKLLYYKGRTRTARLIALGVIEKYRRSGIAEMLVLRIVEDAMIKRGFTGELSMTLEDNFRINRFLEAIGAERYKTYRIFKRTLT
;
A
#
# COMPACT_ATOMS: atom_id res chain seq x y z
N MET A 1 31.69 -11.31 17.61
CA MET A 1 30.53 -11.26 16.68
C MET A 1 31.05 -10.75 15.34
N SER A 2 30.69 -11.39 14.23
CA SER A 2 31.08 -10.91 12.89
C SER A 2 30.48 -9.53 12.60
N GLU A 3 31.31 -8.63 12.10
CA GLU A 3 30.95 -7.24 11.75
C GLU A 3 29.82 -7.22 10.69
N ILE A 4 28.88 -6.29 10.86
CA ILE A 4 27.78 -6.05 9.91
C ILE A 4 28.16 -4.84 9.06
N GLU A 5 28.41 -5.07 7.78
CA GLU A 5 28.71 -4.01 6.83
C GLU A 5 27.43 -3.56 6.13
N VAL A 6 27.11 -2.26 6.19
CA VAL A 6 25.99 -1.69 5.43
C VAL A 6 26.51 -0.80 4.33
N SER A 7 26.18 -1.12 3.08
CA SER A 7 26.60 -0.34 1.91
C SER A 7 25.41 0.11 1.06
N GLU A 8 25.54 1.31 0.50
CA GLU A 8 24.59 1.86 -0.46
C GLU A 8 24.67 1.09 -1.79
N VAL A 9 23.51 0.74 -2.34
CA VAL A 9 23.39 0.02 -3.61
C VAL A 9 23.64 0.99 -4.77
N ARG A 10 24.81 0.89 -5.39
CA ARG A 10 25.20 1.73 -6.55
C ARG A 10 25.25 0.97 -7.87
N LEU A 11 25.58 -0.31 -7.80
CA LEU A 11 25.79 -1.14 -8.99
C LEU A 11 24.53 -1.92 -9.37
N ARG A 12 24.41 -2.24 -10.67
CA ARG A 12 23.31 -3.07 -11.19
C ARG A 12 23.25 -4.45 -10.50
N ARG A 13 24.41 -5.05 -10.20
CA ARG A 13 24.51 -6.34 -9.50
C ARG A 13 23.89 -6.27 -8.09
N ASP A 14 24.18 -5.21 -7.36
CA ASP A 14 23.70 -5.02 -5.99
C ASP A 14 22.19 -4.73 -5.99
N ARG A 15 21.68 -4.02 -6.99
CA ARG A 15 20.23 -3.82 -7.14
C ARG A 15 19.50 -5.13 -7.44
N ASP A 16 20.06 -5.98 -8.28
CA ASP A 16 19.49 -7.30 -8.56
C ASP A 16 19.51 -8.19 -7.30
N ALA A 17 20.58 -8.11 -6.49
CA ALA A 17 20.67 -8.80 -5.21
C ALA A 17 19.66 -8.24 -4.19
N PHE A 18 19.51 -6.92 -4.11
CA PHE A 18 18.49 -6.24 -3.31
C PHE A 18 17.09 -6.76 -3.65
N ILE A 19 16.74 -6.83 -4.93
CA ILE A 19 15.43 -7.35 -5.36
C ILE A 19 15.24 -8.82 -4.96
N LYS A 20 16.26 -9.66 -5.14
CA LYS A 20 16.15 -11.11 -4.93
C LYS A 20 16.24 -11.54 -3.46
N PHE A 21 16.78 -10.69 -2.58
CA PHE A 21 17.02 -11.06 -1.17
C PHE A 21 15.76 -11.58 -0.44
N GLN A 22 14.60 -10.98 -0.69
CA GLN A 22 13.31 -11.43 -0.15
C GLN A 22 13.02 -12.94 -0.38
N TRP A 23 13.46 -13.57 -1.48
CA TRP A 23 13.28 -15.02 -1.68
C TRP A 23 13.98 -15.86 -0.60
N ARG A 24 15.03 -15.34 0.05
CA ARG A 24 15.69 -15.99 1.18
C ARG A 24 14.81 -15.97 2.43
N ILE A 25 14.11 -14.85 2.67
CA ILE A 25 13.25 -14.64 3.84
C ILE A 25 11.99 -15.50 3.75
N TYR A 26 11.30 -15.44 2.61
CA TYR A 26 9.96 -16.02 2.46
C TYR A 26 9.96 -17.47 1.94
N LYS A 27 11.10 -18.17 1.93
CA LYS A 27 11.23 -19.51 1.30
C LYS A 27 10.19 -20.53 1.79
N ASN A 28 9.74 -20.39 3.04
CA ASN A 28 8.82 -21.30 3.73
C ASN A 28 7.46 -20.65 4.03
N ASP A 29 7.19 -19.44 3.51
CA ASP A 29 5.94 -18.74 3.76
C ASP A 29 4.93 -19.04 2.65
N HIS A 30 3.91 -19.84 2.97
CA HIS A 30 2.88 -20.26 2.03
C HIS A 30 1.93 -19.11 1.61
N ALA A 31 1.81 -18.06 2.43
CA ALA A 31 0.98 -16.90 2.11
C ALA A 31 1.73 -15.89 1.24
N TRP A 32 3.06 -15.97 1.17
CA TRP A 32 3.85 -15.03 0.39
C TRP A 32 3.68 -15.23 -1.12
N VAL A 33 3.42 -14.12 -1.82
CA VAL A 33 3.34 -14.10 -3.28
C VAL A 33 4.57 -13.38 -3.84
N PRO A 34 5.48 -14.08 -4.55
CA PRO A 34 6.69 -13.46 -5.08
C PRO A 34 6.34 -12.39 -6.13
N PRO A 35 6.89 -11.17 -6.05
CA PRO A 35 6.67 -10.14 -7.06
C PRO A 35 7.42 -10.50 -8.35
N LEU A 36 6.93 -9.99 -9.47
CA LEU A 36 7.63 -10.14 -10.73
C LEU A 36 8.94 -9.33 -10.68
N ILE A 37 10.07 -10.01 -10.92
CA ILE A 37 11.40 -9.36 -10.91
C ILE A 37 11.43 -8.18 -11.89
N ILE A 38 10.78 -8.29 -13.05
CA ILE A 38 10.70 -7.22 -14.05
C ILE A 38 9.95 -5.98 -13.52
N GLU A 39 8.87 -6.17 -12.76
CA GLU A 39 8.13 -5.08 -12.10
C GLU A 39 9.02 -4.39 -11.06
N ARG A 40 9.75 -5.18 -10.25
CA ARG A 40 10.67 -4.64 -9.24
C ARG A 40 11.85 -3.89 -9.85
N LYS A 41 12.41 -4.39 -10.96
CA LYS A 41 13.46 -3.69 -11.72
C LYS A 41 12.98 -2.37 -12.30
N ALA A 42 11.75 -2.33 -12.80
CA ALA A 42 11.13 -1.09 -13.27
C ALA A 42 10.91 -0.12 -12.10
N PHE A 43 10.32 -0.59 -11.01
CA PHE A 43 10.00 0.20 -9.82
C PHE A 43 11.24 0.88 -9.22
N LEU A 44 12.37 0.17 -9.13
CA LEU A 44 13.64 0.67 -8.63
C LEU A 44 14.50 1.39 -9.69
N ASN A 45 13.95 1.66 -10.88
CA ASN A 45 14.68 2.36 -11.93
C ASN A 45 14.63 3.87 -11.71
N ARG A 46 15.70 4.42 -11.14
CA ARG A 46 15.86 5.86 -10.90
C ARG A 46 15.57 6.75 -12.12
N LYS A 47 15.96 6.32 -13.33
CA LYS A 47 15.78 7.10 -14.57
C LYS A 47 14.33 7.09 -15.08
N ARG A 48 13.51 6.12 -14.66
CA ARG A 48 12.16 5.90 -15.21
C ARG A 48 11.04 6.13 -14.20
N HIS A 49 11.29 5.88 -12.92
CA HIS A 49 10.24 5.93 -11.91
C HIS A 49 9.86 7.40 -11.61
N PRO A 50 8.57 7.76 -11.64
CA PRO A 50 8.11 9.15 -11.59
C PRO A 50 8.43 9.88 -10.28
N PHE A 51 8.62 9.14 -9.18
CA PHE A 51 9.02 9.70 -7.87
C PHE A 51 10.29 10.56 -7.97
N TYR A 52 11.26 10.14 -8.78
CA TYR A 52 12.54 10.85 -8.92
C TYR A 52 12.45 12.17 -9.68
N LYS A 53 11.25 12.59 -10.11
CA LYS A 53 11.02 13.95 -10.62
C LYS A 53 10.98 15.01 -9.52
N HIS A 54 10.79 14.60 -8.26
CA HIS A 54 10.67 15.51 -7.12
C HIS A 54 11.33 14.96 -5.85
N GLY A 55 11.28 13.65 -5.64
CA GLY A 55 11.89 12.99 -4.50
C GLY A 55 13.24 12.34 -4.84
N ASP A 56 13.89 11.86 -3.79
CA ASP A 56 15.13 11.10 -3.87
C ASP A 56 15.04 9.84 -3.01
N ALA A 57 15.84 8.82 -3.32
CA ALA A 57 15.88 7.60 -2.51
C ALA A 57 17.22 6.89 -2.65
N ALA A 58 17.65 6.27 -1.56
CA ALA A 58 18.79 5.37 -1.49
C ALA A 58 18.35 3.97 -1.03
N LEU A 59 19.04 2.97 -1.54
CA LEU A 59 18.86 1.57 -1.18
C LEU A 59 20.12 1.10 -0.47
N PHE A 60 19.97 0.30 0.58
CA PHE A 60 21.08 -0.23 1.36
C PHE A 60 20.99 -1.74 1.48
N LEU A 61 22.14 -2.40 1.48
CA LEU A 61 22.30 -3.82 1.77
C LEU A 61 23.16 -3.99 3.01
N ALA A 62 22.72 -4.83 3.94
CA ALA A 62 23.54 -5.31 5.04
C ALA A 62 24.17 -6.65 4.66
N ARG A 63 25.48 -6.77 4.90
CA ARG A 63 26.25 -8.00 4.73
C ARG A 63 26.90 -8.42 6.04
N GLN A 64 26.93 -9.72 6.28
CA GLN A 64 27.65 -10.33 7.38
C GLN A 64 28.40 -11.54 6.82
N ASN A 65 29.72 -11.59 7.00
CA ASN A 65 30.59 -12.62 6.42
C ASN A 65 30.43 -12.76 4.89
N GLY A 66 30.27 -11.64 4.19
CA GLY A 66 30.06 -11.59 2.74
C GLY A 66 28.65 -11.95 2.27
N GLU A 67 27.79 -12.50 3.13
CA GLU A 67 26.41 -12.83 2.80
C GLU A 67 25.46 -11.65 3.03
N ILE A 68 24.47 -11.47 2.16
CA ILE A 68 23.40 -10.50 2.37
C ILE A 68 22.48 -11.02 3.48
N VAL A 69 22.30 -10.20 4.51
CA VAL A 69 21.46 -10.49 5.69
C VAL A 69 20.32 -9.49 5.87
N GLY A 70 20.28 -8.42 5.08
CA GLY A 70 19.15 -7.50 5.09
C GLY A 70 19.24 -6.42 4.03
N ARG A 71 18.14 -5.69 3.86
CA ARG A 71 18.00 -4.59 2.90
C ARG A 71 17.02 -3.54 3.44
N ILE A 72 17.20 -2.28 3.05
CA ILE A 72 16.26 -1.20 3.35
C ILE A 72 16.32 -0.13 2.27
N MET A 73 15.20 0.54 2.01
CA MET A 73 15.16 1.79 1.25
C MET A 73 14.92 2.96 2.20
N ALA A 74 15.62 4.07 1.98
CA ALA A 74 15.27 5.39 2.49
C ALA A 74 14.81 6.27 1.34
N SER A 75 13.75 7.05 1.52
CA SER A 75 13.23 7.97 0.52
C SER A 75 12.83 9.31 1.11
N ASP A 76 13.08 10.37 0.38
CA ASP A 76 12.75 11.75 0.71
C ASP A 76 11.81 12.32 -0.34
N ASP A 77 10.67 12.87 0.10
CA ASP A 77 9.72 13.57 -0.77
C ASP A 77 9.48 15.00 -0.29
N PRO A 78 10.18 15.99 -0.88
CA PRO A 78 9.97 17.40 -0.55
C PRO A 78 8.53 17.88 -0.79
N ASN A 79 7.80 17.29 -1.75
CA ASN A 79 6.40 17.67 -1.99
C ASN A 79 5.49 17.23 -0.86
N TYR A 80 5.72 16.02 -0.32
CA TYR A 80 4.99 15.54 0.84
C TYR A 80 5.22 16.48 2.04
N ASN A 81 6.48 16.80 2.31
CA ASN A 81 6.85 17.69 3.42
C ASN A 81 6.26 19.09 3.28
N SER A 82 6.27 19.66 2.07
CA SER A 82 5.64 20.96 1.81
C SER A 82 4.12 20.92 1.99
N LEU A 83 3.44 19.88 1.48
CA LEU A 83 1.99 19.74 1.56
C LEU A 83 1.50 19.52 2.99
N HIS A 84 2.19 18.67 3.75
CA HIS A 84 1.79 18.27 5.09
C HIS A 84 2.45 19.10 6.20
N GLN A 85 3.24 20.11 5.84
CA GLN A 85 4.01 20.94 6.78
C GLN A 85 4.83 20.08 7.77
N SER A 86 5.46 19.03 7.25
CA SER A 86 6.21 18.04 8.01
C SER A 86 7.70 18.06 7.66
N ASN A 87 8.52 17.37 8.47
CA ASN A 87 9.93 17.18 8.16
C ASN A 87 10.34 15.70 8.29
N VAL A 88 9.72 14.87 7.43
CA VAL A 88 9.81 13.41 7.50
C VAL A 88 10.49 12.83 6.26
N GLY A 89 11.37 11.87 6.50
CA GLY A 89 11.82 10.91 5.50
C GLY A 89 11.10 9.58 5.68
N CYS A 90 10.99 8.79 4.62
CA CYS A 90 10.37 7.47 4.70
C CYS A 90 11.41 6.35 4.63
N PHE A 91 11.16 5.24 5.32
CA PHE A 91 11.79 3.96 5.03
C PHE A 91 10.79 3.02 4.37
N GLY A 92 11.25 2.11 3.52
CA GLY A 92 10.42 1.11 2.82
C GLY A 92 11.27 -0.06 2.34
N LEU A 93 10.66 -1.03 1.65
CA LEU A 93 11.33 -2.23 1.12
C LEU A 93 12.26 -2.95 2.12
N PHE A 94 11.95 -2.83 3.42
CA PHE A 94 12.74 -3.42 4.50
C PHE A 94 12.60 -4.93 4.47
N GLU A 95 13.74 -5.63 4.46
CA GLU A 95 13.81 -7.07 4.67
C GLU A 95 15.02 -7.38 5.54
N CYS A 96 14.88 -8.28 6.50
CA CYS A 96 15.97 -8.57 7.43
C CYS A 96 15.85 -10.02 7.93
N VAL A 97 16.97 -10.72 8.08
CA VAL A 97 16.99 -11.92 8.92
C VAL A 97 16.56 -11.55 10.35
N ASP A 98 16.05 -12.51 11.11
CA ASP A 98 15.59 -12.25 12.48
C ASP A 98 16.77 -11.97 13.44
N ASN A 99 17.29 -10.74 13.35
CA ASN A 99 18.47 -10.27 14.05
C ASN A 99 18.37 -8.75 14.30
N PRO A 100 18.17 -8.32 15.56
CA PRO A 100 18.05 -6.92 15.94
C PRO A 100 19.25 -6.05 15.56
N ASN A 101 20.47 -6.60 15.55
CA ASN A 101 21.67 -5.86 15.19
C ASN A 101 21.70 -5.51 13.70
N VAL A 102 21.27 -6.43 12.85
CA VAL A 102 21.16 -6.20 11.39
C VAL A 102 20.08 -5.15 11.10
N ALA A 103 18.91 -5.27 11.74
CA ALA A 103 17.84 -4.30 11.62
C ALA A 103 18.30 -2.89 12.05
N THR A 104 18.94 -2.80 13.22
CA THR A 104 19.47 -1.54 13.75
C THR A 104 20.48 -0.91 12.78
N ALA A 105 21.44 -1.69 12.26
CA ALA A 105 22.43 -1.19 11.30
C ALA A 105 21.78 -0.63 10.03
N LEU A 106 20.77 -1.31 9.48
CA LEU A 106 20.00 -0.84 8.33
C LEU A 106 19.25 0.46 8.62
N PHE A 107 18.53 0.53 9.75
CA PHE A 107 17.81 1.74 10.14
C PHE A 107 18.73 2.91 10.46
N GLN A 108 19.96 2.66 10.92
CA GLN A 108 20.96 3.72 11.11
C GLN A 108 21.51 4.23 9.78
N ALA A 109 21.77 3.35 8.81
CA ALA A 109 22.18 3.77 7.47
C ALA A 109 21.09 4.61 6.78
N ALA A 110 19.83 4.18 6.86
CA ALA A 110 18.68 4.93 6.37
C ALA A 110 18.53 6.29 7.06
N ALA A 111 18.62 6.33 8.41
CA ALA A 111 18.61 7.57 9.18
C ALA A 111 19.75 8.51 8.80
N GLY A 112 20.98 8.01 8.67
CA GLY A 112 22.14 8.80 8.28
C GLY A 112 21.97 9.44 6.89
N TRP A 113 21.37 8.73 5.94
CA TRP A 113 21.04 9.28 4.64
C TRP A 113 19.96 10.37 4.71
N LEU A 114 18.93 10.18 5.55
CA LEU A 114 17.87 11.15 5.76
C LEU A 114 18.34 12.42 6.50
N ARG A 115 19.23 12.29 7.48
CA ARG A 115 19.86 13.44 8.17
C ARG A 115 20.64 14.32 7.20
N LYS A 116 21.35 13.74 6.23
CA LYS A 116 22.04 14.48 5.15
C LYS A 116 21.09 15.24 4.22
N LYS A 117 19.78 15.02 4.34
CA LYS A 117 18.71 15.75 3.65
C LYS A 117 17.88 16.61 4.59
N ASP A 118 18.42 16.89 5.79
CA ASP A 118 17.83 17.75 6.81
C ASP A 118 16.47 17.24 7.33
N ARG A 119 16.25 15.92 7.32
CA ARG A 119 15.05 15.29 7.89
C ARG A 119 15.23 15.03 9.39
N THR A 120 14.19 15.39 10.15
CA THR A 120 14.15 15.25 11.61
C THR A 120 13.32 14.05 12.06
N GLU A 121 12.55 13.43 11.17
CA GLU A 121 11.79 12.22 11.47
C GLU A 121 11.94 11.18 10.35
N MET A 122 11.82 9.90 10.72
CA MET A 122 11.73 8.77 9.80
C MET A 122 10.44 7.99 10.04
N MET A 123 9.66 7.75 8.99
CA MET A 123 8.36 7.06 9.02
C MET A 123 8.32 5.87 8.06
N GLY A 124 7.58 4.82 8.36
CA GLY A 124 7.45 3.69 7.45
C GLY A 124 6.87 2.42 8.06
N PRO A 125 6.79 1.31 7.30
CA PRO A 125 7.30 1.19 5.94
C PRO A 125 6.38 1.87 4.91
N ILE A 126 6.95 2.65 3.99
CA ILE A 126 6.30 3.33 2.87
C ILE A 126 7.22 3.23 1.64
N ASP A 127 6.77 2.55 0.60
CA ASP A 127 7.52 2.44 -0.65
C ASP A 127 7.35 3.71 -1.50
N TYR A 128 8.23 4.71 -1.33
CA TYR A 128 8.21 6.03 -1.99
C TYR A 128 7.03 6.94 -1.61
N SER A 129 5.79 6.44 -1.65
CA SER A 129 4.59 7.17 -1.22
C SER A 129 3.46 6.21 -0.86
N THR A 130 2.42 6.73 -0.21
CA THR A 130 1.20 5.99 0.16
C THR A 130 0.35 5.50 -1.02
N ASN A 131 0.69 5.90 -2.26
CA ASN A 131 0.08 5.34 -3.48
C ASN A 131 0.65 3.96 -3.85
N TYR A 132 1.73 3.54 -3.20
CA TYR A 132 2.33 2.22 -3.35
C TYR A 132 2.11 1.38 -2.08
N VAL A 133 2.86 0.29 -1.94
CA VAL A 133 2.80 -0.54 -0.72
C VAL A 133 3.27 0.30 0.47
N CYS A 134 2.44 0.37 1.51
CA CYS A 134 2.77 0.98 2.79
C CYS A 134 2.10 0.22 3.92
N GLY A 135 2.66 0.34 5.12
CA GLY A 135 2.22 -0.35 6.31
C GLY A 135 2.84 -1.74 6.44
N LEU A 136 3.37 -2.04 7.62
CA LEU A 136 3.84 -3.36 8.00
C LEU A 136 2.63 -4.22 8.38
N LEU A 137 2.50 -5.43 7.83
CA LEU A 137 1.50 -6.39 8.30
C LEU A 137 1.81 -6.77 9.77
N ILE A 138 0.85 -6.53 10.66
CA ILE A 138 0.95 -6.87 12.10
C ILE A 138 -0.11 -7.88 12.55
N ASP A 139 -1.11 -8.14 11.72
CA ASP A 139 -2.16 -9.14 11.96
C ASP A 139 -2.73 -9.65 10.62
N GLY A 140 -3.09 -10.93 10.55
CA GLY A 140 -3.57 -11.59 9.35
C GLY A 140 -2.50 -12.23 8.46
N PHE A 141 -1.42 -12.73 9.06
CA PHE A 141 -0.27 -13.38 8.39
C PHE A 141 -0.63 -14.64 7.59
N GLN A 142 -1.74 -15.30 7.92
CA GLN A 142 -2.22 -16.50 7.22
C GLN A 142 -2.77 -16.21 5.82
N PHE A 143 -3.02 -14.94 5.48
CA PHE A 143 -3.64 -14.55 4.23
C PHE A 143 -2.63 -13.94 3.26
N ALA A 144 -2.66 -14.37 2.01
CA ALA A 144 -1.83 -13.81 0.96
C ALA A 144 -2.07 -12.30 0.73
N PRO A 145 -1.07 -11.51 0.31
CA PRO A 145 -1.26 -10.09 0.02
C PRO A 145 -2.20 -9.90 -1.18
N THR A 146 -3.09 -8.92 -1.07
CA THR A 146 -3.84 -8.40 -2.22
C THR A 146 -3.02 -7.34 -2.95
N ILE A 147 -3.43 -6.96 -4.16
CA ILE A 147 -2.74 -5.94 -4.98
C ILE A 147 -2.49 -4.68 -4.16
N LEU A 148 -1.24 -4.19 -4.09
CA LEU A 148 -0.83 -3.01 -3.33
C LEU A 148 -0.95 -3.15 -1.79
N THR A 149 -0.77 -4.36 -1.26
CA THR A 149 -0.61 -4.57 0.19
C THR A 149 0.72 -5.26 0.49
N ALA A 150 1.23 -5.02 1.70
CA ALA A 150 2.42 -5.69 2.18
C ALA A 150 2.12 -7.13 2.65
N HIS A 151 3.17 -7.93 2.66
CA HIS A 151 3.25 -9.19 3.38
C HIS A 151 4.68 -9.30 3.92
N ASN A 152 4.81 -9.60 5.21
CA ASN A 152 6.09 -9.69 5.89
C ASN A 152 6.03 -10.74 7.00
N PRO A 153 7.18 -11.26 7.47
CA PRO A 153 7.21 -12.13 8.64
C PRO A 153 6.72 -11.41 9.90
N PRO A 154 6.13 -12.14 10.87
CA PRO A 154 5.66 -11.55 12.13
C PRO A 154 6.76 -10.85 12.95
N TYR A 155 7.99 -11.38 12.93
CA TYR A 155 9.11 -10.87 13.73
C TYR A 155 9.56 -9.45 13.31
N TYR A 156 9.17 -8.95 12.14
CA TYR A 156 9.55 -7.60 11.69
C TYR A 156 9.04 -6.51 12.61
N ARG A 157 7.90 -6.72 13.27
CA ARG A 157 7.36 -5.76 14.24
C ARG A 157 8.36 -5.50 15.36
N GLU A 158 8.87 -6.57 15.96
CA GLU A 158 9.82 -6.50 17.07
C GLU A 158 11.14 -5.85 16.62
N LEU A 159 11.65 -6.18 15.42
CA LEU A 159 12.86 -5.56 14.87
C LEU A 159 12.72 -4.05 14.66
N ILE A 160 11.54 -3.59 14.24
CA ILE A 160 11.25 -2.16 14.05
C ILE A 160 11.14 -1.47 15.41
N GLU A 161 10.33 -2.02 16.33
CA GLU A 161 10.12 -1.47 17.67
C GLU A 161 11.43 -1.42 18.47
N SER A 162 12.26 -2.47 18.42
CA SER A 162 13.59 -2.53 19.08
C SER A 162 14.59 -1.52 18.49
N SER A 163 14.34 -1.04 17.27
CA SER A 163 15.13 0.00 16.62
C SER A 163 14.67 1.43 17.00
N GLY A 164 13.84 1.57 18.04
CA GLY A 164 13.40 2.86 18.58
C GLY A 164 12.23 3.49 17.85
N PHE A 165 11.49 2.71 17.05
CA PHE A 165 10.29 3.18 16.39
C PHE A 165 9.04 2.98 17.26
N ALA A 166 8.15 3.96 17.25
CA ALA A 166 6.83 3.87 17.87
C ALA A 166 5.73 3.77 16.81
N LYS A 167 4.55 3.28 17.20
CA LYS A 167 3.35 3.30 16.34
C LYS A 167 3.03 4.75 15.94
N ALA A 168 2.84 4.97 14.65
CA ALA A 168 2.30 6.21 14.11
C ALA A 168 0.81 6.06 13.75
N LYS A 169 0.46 4.98 13.04
CA LYS A 169 -0.90 4.77 12.55
C LYS A 169 -1.17 3.33 12.15
N ASP A 170 -2.37 2.82 12.45
CA ASP A 170 -2.85 1.56 11.88
C ASP A 170 -3.82 1.77 10.71
N TRP A 171 -3.77 0.84 9.76
CA TRP A 171 -4.67 0.71 8.64
C TRP A 171 -5.36 -0.66 8.71
N TYR A 172 -6.67 -0.68 8.56
CA TYR A 172 -7.48 -1.89 8.59
C TYR A 172 -7.85 -2.31 7.17
N ALA A 173 -7.63 -3.58 6.85
CA ALA A 173 -8.15 -4.17 5.62
C ALA A 173 -9.37 -5.03 5.95
N TRP A 174 -10.39 -4.91 5.10
CA TRP A 174 -11.71 -5.47 5.35
C TRP A 174 -12.06 -6.49 4.28
N TRP A 175 -12.65 -7.61 4.68
CA TRP A 175 -13.09 -8.66 3.78
C TRP A 175 -14.61 -8.81 3.83
N PHE A 176 -15.26 -8.97 2.67
CA PHE A 176 -16.67 -9.36 2.63
C PHE A 176 -16.79 -10.88 2.72
N ALA A 177 -17.14 -11.37 3.92
CA ALA A 177 -17.44 -12.78 4.13
C ALA A 177 -18.82 -13.17 3.56
N ASP A 178 -19.81 -12.28 3.61
CA ASP A 178 -21.18 -12.55 3.17
C ASP A 178 -21.78 -11.39 2.34
N PRO A 179 -21.64 -11.45 1.00
CA PRO A 179 -22.21 -10.46 0.09
C PRO A 179 -23.74 -10.35 0.16
N ALA A 180 -24.46 -11.44 0.45
CA ALA A 180 -25.92 -11.43 0.49
C ALA A 180 -26.44 -10.66 1.72
N LYS A 181 -25.78 -10.84 2.86
CA LYS A 181 -26.04 -10.07 4.07
C LYS A 181 -25.69 -8.59 3.88
N ALA A 182 -24.56 -8.27 3.24
CA ALA A 182 -24.20 -6.90 2.93
C ALA A 182 -25.27 -6.22 2.05
N ALA A 183 -25.73 -6.88 0.99
CA ALA A 183 -26.77 -6.36 0.11
C ALA A 183 -28.09 -6.11 0.86
N THR A 184 -28.53 -7.06 1.69
CA THR A 184 -29.76 -6.93 2.50
C THR A 184 -29.71 -5.72 3.42
N ARG A 185 -28.55 -5.43 4.03
CA ARG A 185 -28.37 -4.25 4.89
C ARG A 185 -28.30 -2.94 4.11
N LEU A 186 -27.74 -2.96 2.91
CA LEU A 186 -27.52 -1.78 2.07
C LEU A 186 -28.75 -1.34 1.27
N ARG A 187 -29.60 -2.27 0.80
CA ARG A 187 -30.78 -1.95 -0.04
C ARG A 187 -31.71 -0.91 0.59
N PRO A 188 -32.15 -1.02 1.86
CA PRO A 188 -33.04 -0.03 2.47
C PRO A 188 -32.40 1.36 2.61
N LEU A 189 -31.07 1.39 2.77
CA LEU A 189 -30.31 2.63 2.86
C LEU A 189 -30.20 3.30 1.49
N ALA A 190 -29.86 2.53 0.46
CA ALA A 190 -29.79 2.98 -0.93
C ALA A 190 -31.14 3.52 -1.44
N GLU A 191 -32.25 2.84 -1.16
CA GLU A 191 -33.60 3.29 -1.56
C GLU A 191 -33.96 4.65 -0.93
N ARG A 192 -33.65 4.84 0.36
CA ARG A 192 -33.86 6.13 1.03
C ARG A 192 -33.03 7.24 0.39
N PHE A 193 -31.77 6.97 0.08
CA PHE A 193 -30.89 7.96 -0.53
C PHE A 193 -31.27 8.28 -1.97
N ARG A 194 -31.70 7.30 -2.75
CA ARG A 194 -32.15 7.49 -4.13
C ARG A 194 -33.37 8.41 -4.23
N LYS A 195 -34.30 8.33 -3.26
CA LYS A 195 -35.44 9.26 -3.16
C LYS A 195 -35.02 10.70 -2.88
N ARG A 196 -33.92 10.89 -2.13
CA ARG A 196 -33.42 12.21 -1.72
C ARG A 196 -32.47 12.83 -2.76
N TRP A 197 -31.68 12.01 -3.43
CA TRP A 197 -30.66 12.41 -4.39
C TRP A 197 -30.82 11.58 -5.67
N PRO A 198 -31.43 12.15 -6.74
CA PRO A 198 -31.57 11.45 -8.01
C PRO A 198 -30.21 11.39 -8.71
N VAL A 199 -29.45 10.32 -8.43
CA VAL A 199 -28.14 10.07 -9.01
C VAL A 199 -28.17 8.86 -9.94
N THR A 200 -27.43 8.96 -11.05
CA THR A 200 -27.25 7.85 -11.99
C THR A 200 -25.90 7.19 -11.76
N ILE A 201 -25.91 5.92 -11.33
CA ILE A 201 -24.70 5.11 -11.23
C ILE A 201 -24.50 4.36 -12.54
N ARG A 202 -23.31 4.48 -13.12
CA ARG A 202 -22.93 3.81 -14.36
C ARG A 202 -21.53 3.21 -14.26
N ALA A 203 -21.28 2.18 -15.06
CA ALA A 203 -19.92 1.70 -15.29
C ALA A 203 -19.10 2.72 -16.09
N GLY A 204 -17.77 2.63 -15.98
CA GLY A 204 -16.86 3.39 -16.83
C GLY A 204 -16.95 2.92 -18.29
N ASN A 205 -16.91 3.87 -19.22
CA ASN A 205 -16.94 3.58 -20.66
C ASN A 205 -15.54 3.21 -21.18
N LEU A 206 -15.27 1.90 -21.29
CA LEU A 206 -14.01 1.38 -21.82
C LEU A 206 -13.76 1.70 -23.31
N LYS A 207 -14.79 2.13 -24.06
CA LYS A 207 -14.60 2.61 -25.45
C LYS A 207 -14.03 4.03 -25.51
N ASN A 208 -14.14 4.81 -24.42
CA ASN A 208 -13.63 6.17 -24.33
C ASN A 208 -12.76 6.34 -23.07
N VAL A 209 -11.69 5.53 -23.00
CA VAL A 209 -10.76 5.49 -21.86
C VAL A 209 -10.15 6.87 -21.58
N ARG A 210 -9.89 7.67 -22.62
CA ARG A 210 -9.26 8.99 -22.48
C ARG A 210 -10.15 9.93 -21.65
N GLU A 211 -11.43 10.04 -21.99
CA GLU A 211 -12.33 10.92 -21.27
C GLU A 211 -12.66 10.39 -19.87
N GLU A 212 -12.84 9.07 -19.72
CA GLU A 212 -13.04 8.46 -18.39
C GLU A 212 -11.83 8.70 -17.49
N SER A 213 -10.61 8.58 -18.02
CA SER A 213 -9.39 8.88 -17.27
C SER A 213 -9.34 10.34 -16.81
N ARG A 214 -9.80 11.28 -17.66
CA ARG A 214 -9.89 12.70 -17.29
C ARG A 214 -10.87 12.92 -16.13
N ARG A 215 -12.06 12.33 -16.21
CA ARG A 215 -13.09 12.41 -15.15
C ARG A 215 -12.62 11.77 -13.86
N LEU A 216 -12.04 10.57 -13.92
CA LEU A 216 -11.48 9.87 -12.77
C LEU A 216 -10.37 10.68 -12.10
N ARG A 217 -9.47 11.29 -12.88
CA ARG A 217 -8.44 12.18 -12.34
C ARG A 217 -9.03 13.40 -11.64
N GLN A 218 -10.06 14.02 -12.21
CA GLN A 218 -10.74 15.16 -11.57
C GLN A 218 -11.40 14.75 -10.25
N ILE A 219 -12.12 13.62 -10.24
CA ILE A 219 -12.74 13.09 -9.02
C ILE A 219 -11.66 12.73 -8.00
N TYR A 220 -10.58 12.06 -8.43
CA TYR A 220 -9.48 11.66 -7.55
C TYR A 220 -8.85 12.88 -6.89
N ASN A 221 -8.50 13.92 -7.67
CA ASN A 221 -7.89 15.13 -7.16
C ASN A 221 -8.83 15.95 -6.25
N GLN A 222 -10.15 15.86 -6.44
CA GLN A 222 -11.14 16.54 -5.61
C GLN A 222 -11.53 15.74 -4.37
N ALA A 223 -11.47 14.41 -4.44
CA ALA A 223 -11.82 13.52 -3.33
C ALA A 223 -10.63 13.28 -2.39
N TRP A 224 -9.40 13.30 -2.93
CA TRP A 224 -8.13 13.21 -2.21
C TRP A 224 -7.28 14.42 -2.58
N GLU A 225 -7.02 15.32 -1.61
CA GLU A 225 -6.20 16.51 -1.81
C GLU A 225 -4.88 16.15 -2.50
N ASN A 226 -4.72 16.63 -3.75
CA ASN A 226 -3.47 16.56 -4.53
C ASN A 226 -2.91 15.15 -4.87
N GLY A 227 -3.75 14.12 -4.90
CA GLY A 227 -3.33 12.80 -5.36
C GLY A 227 -2.86 12.79 -6.84
N ARG A 228 -1.74 12.14 -7.15
CA ARG A 228 -1.24 11.96 -8.53
C ARG A 228 -1.41 10.51 -8.99
N LEU A 229 -2.42 10.26 -9.83
CA LEU A 229 -2.51 9.00 -10.58
C LEU A 229 -1.37 8.94 -11.61
N THR A 230 -0.52 7.91 -11.51
CA THR A 230 0.58 7.69 -12.47
C THR A 230 0.20 6.60 -13.47
N THR A 231 0.68 6.71 -14.70
CA THR A 231 0.60 5.66 -15.72
C THR A 231 1.76 4.67 -15.63
N PHE A 232 2.59 4.79 -14.59
CA PHE A 232 3.79 3.98 -14.42
C PHE A 232 3.42 2.52 -14.17
N GLY A 233 4.06 1.61 -14.89
CA GLY A 233 3.77 0.19 -14.81
C GLY A 233 2.57 -0.29 -15.63
N LEU A 234 1.83 0.60 -16.32
CA LEU A 234 0.63 0.21 -17.08
C LEU A 234 0.84 -0.90 -18.13
N PRO A 235 1.92 -0.93 -18.95
CA PRO A 235 2.10 -2.01 -19.91
C PRO A 235 2.26 -3.39 -19.24
N ILE A 236 3.04 -3.45 -18.16
CA ILE A 236 3.30 -4.71 -17.42
C ILE A 236 2.07 -5.09 -16.59
N GLY A 237 1.48 -4.12 -15.88
CA GLY A 237 0.29 -4.31 -15.06
C GLY A 237 -0.94 -4.70 -15.88
N LEU A 238 -1.11 -4.15 -17.08
CA LEU A 238 -2.21 -4.52 -17.98
C LEU A 238 -2.01 -5.93 -18.53
N ALA A 239 -0.80 -6.30 -18.95
CA ALA A 239 -0.51 -7.68 -19.39
C ALA A 239 -0.78 -8.70 -18.27
N LYS A 240 -0.35 -8.38 -17.04
CA LYS A 240 -0.64 -9.19 -15.84
C LYS A 240 -2.14 -9.28 -15.58
N LEU A 241 -2.86 -8.14 -15.61
CA LEU A 241 -4.30 -8.12 -15.43
C LEU A 241 -5.01 -9.00 -16.46
N LEU A 242 -4.65 -8.90 -17.74
CA LEU A 242 -5.22 -9.71 -18.81
C LEU A 242 -4.92 -11.21 -18.61
N TYR A 243 -3.70 -11.55 -18.19
CA TYR A 243 -3.29 -12.93 -17.92
C TYR A 243 -4.05 -13.54 -16.72
N TYR A 244 -4.35 -12.77 -15.67
CA TYR A 244 -5.03 -13.26 -14.48
C TYR A 244 -6.55 -13.05 -14.46
N LYS A 245 -7.11 -12.25 -15.38
CA LYS A 245 -8.54 -11.88 -15.42
C LYS A 245 -9.50 -13.08 -15.34
N GLY A 246 -9.15 -14.22 -15.93
CA GLY A 246 -9.96 -15.44 -15.90
C GLY A 246 -9.59 -16.45 -14.79
N ARG A 247 -8.50 -16.19 -14.06
CA ARG A 247 -7.90 -17.15 -13.10
C ARG A 247 -8.20 -16.80 -11.64
N THR A 248 -8.70 -15.61 -11.36
CA THR A 248 -8.96 -15.14 -9.99
C THR A 248 -10.41 -14.67 -9.85
N ARG A 249 -11.11 -15.19 -8.84
CA ARG A 249 -12.42 -14.67 -8.42
C ARG A 249 -12.32 -13.71 -7.22
N THR A 250 -11.11 -13.35 -6.84
CA THR A 250 -10.85 -12.36 -5.81
C THR A 250 -10.61 -10.98 -6.43
N ALA A 251 -11.27 -9.95 -5.91
CA ALA A 251 -11.09 -8.56 -6.30
C ALA A 251 -10.69 -7.70 -5.10
N ARG A 252 -10.04 -6.57 -5.36
CA ARG A 252 -9.77 -5.53 -4.36
C ARG A 252 -10.42 -4.23 -4.81
N LEU A 253 -11.22 -3.61 -3.95
CA LEU A 253 -11.65 -2.23 -4.15
C LEU A 253 -10.48 -1.32 -3.78
N ILE A 254 -9.69 -0.88 -4.77
CA ILE A 254 -8.48 -0.08 -4.51
C ILE A 254 -8.85 1.31 -3.96
N ALA A 255 -9.82 1.98 -4.57
CA ALA A 255 -10.24 3.31 -4.17
C ALA A 255 -11.76 3.49 -4.34
N LEU A 256 -12.37 4.15 -3.37
CA LEU A 256 -13.76 4.63 -3.43
C LEU A 256 -13.77 6.06 -2.92
N GLY A 257 -14.17 7.00 -3.77
CA GLY A 257 -14.14 8.42 -3.47
C GLY A 257 -15.45 9.08 -3.83
N VAL A 258 -15.91 9.96 -2.95
CA VAL A 258 -17.03 10.87 -3.20
C VAL A 258 -16.51 12.28 -2.98
N ILE A 259 -16.67 13.13 -4.00
CA ILE A 259 -16.26 14.53 -3.92
C ILE A 259 -16.97 15.23 -2.76
N GLU A 260 -16.29 16.19 -2.14
CA GLU A 260 -16.69 16.75 -0.85
C GLU A 260 -18.13 17.24 -0.79
N LYS A 261 -18.55 17.99 -1.82
CA LYS A 261 -19.92 18.50 -1.97
C LYS A 261 -21.01 17.43 -1.84
N TYR A 262 -20.71 16.19 -2.23
CA TYR A 262 -21.66 15.08 -2.20
C TYR A 262 -21.37 14.06 -1.10
N ARG A 263 -20.45 14.34 -0.16
CA ARG A 263 -20.30 13.50 1.03
C ARG A 263 -21.61 13.52 1.83
N ARG A 264 -21.95 12.40 2.49
CA ARG A 264 -23.20 12.20 3.26
C ARG A 264 -24.51 12.16 2.42
N SER A 265 -24.41 12.11 1.09
CA SER A 265 -25.56 11.94 0.20
C SER A 265 -26.00 10.48 0.02
N GLY A 266 -25.26 9.52 0.58
CA GLY A 266 -25.51 8.09 0.37
C GLY A 266 -24.84 7.49 -0.87
N ILE A 267 -24.11 8.28 -1.65
CA ILE A 267 -23.50 7.83 -2.90
C ILE A 267 -22.48 6.71 -2.67
N ALA A 268 -21.66 6.79 -1.62
CA ALA A 268 -20.67 5.75 -1.34
C ALA A 268 -21.36 4.40 -1.07
N GLU A 269 -22.44 4.43 -0.30
CA GLU A 269 -23.25 3.27 0.07
C GLU A 269 -23.94 2.67 -1.15
N MET A 270 -24.49 3.50 -2.04
CA MET A 270 -25.09 3.03 -3.29
C MET A 270 -24.03 2.44 -4.26
N LEU A 271 -22.82 3.01 -4.31
CA LEU A 271 -21.70 2.46 -5.09
C LEU A 271 -21.26 1.10 -4.54
N VAL A 272 -21.13 0.96 -3.22
CA VAL A 272 -20.79 -0.31 -2.56
C VAL A 272 -21.88 -1.35 -2.82
N LEU A 273 -23.16 -0.99 -2.67
CA LEU A 273 -24.28 -1.90 -2.96
C LEU A 273 -24.18 -2.44 -4.39
N ARG A 274 -23.91 -1.55 -5.36
CA ARG A 274 -23.81 -1.99 -6.75
C ARG A 274 -22.61 -2.91 -6.99
N ILE A 275 -21.49 -2.67 -6.32
CA ILE A 275 -20.33 -3.58 -6.39
C ILE A 275 -20.72 -4.96 -5.81
N VAL A 276 -21.38 -4.99 -4.66
CA VAL A 276 -21.83 -6.23 -4.02
C VAL A 276 -22.80 -7.00 -4.93
N GLU A 277 -23.82 -6.34 -5.47
CA GLU A 277 -24.82 -7.00 -6.32
C GLU A 277 -24.25 -7.44 -7.68
N ASP A 278 -23.55 -6.54 -8.39
CA ASP A 278 -23.09 -6.81 -9.75
C ASP A 278 -21.82 -7.68 -9.80
N ALA A 279 -20.86 -7.47 -8.89
CA ALA A 279 -19.61 -8.22 -8.91
C ALA A 279 -19.65 -9.44 -7.99
N MET A 280 -20.10 -9.28 -6.74
CA MET A 280 -19.98 -10.38 -5.77
C MET A 280 -21.10 -11.41 -5.93
N ILE A 281 -22.36 -10.97 -5.97
CA ILE A 281 -23.51 -11.86 -6.09
C ILE A 281 -23.65 -12.39 -7.52
N LYS A 282 -23.80 -11.51 -8.52
CA LYS A 282 -24.08 -11.95 -9.91
C LYS A 282 -22.90 -12.61 -10.60
N ARG A 283 -21.66 -12.20 -10.29
CA ARG A 283 -20.44 -12.69 -10.98
C ARG A 283 -19.56 -13.58 -10.10
N GLY A 284 -19.95 -13.83 -8.84
CA GLY A 284 -19.26 -14.72 -7.91
C GLY A 284 -17.87 -14.24 -7.50
N PHE A 285 -17.64 -12.92 -7.44
CA PHE A 285 -16.40 -12.38 -6.90
C PHE A 285 -16.43 -12.32 -5.36
N THR A 286 -15.31 -12.63 -4.73
CA THR A 286 -15.05 -12.29 -3.32
C THR A 286 -13.98 -11.22 -3.27
N GLY A 287 -13.78 -10.55 -2.13
CA GLY A 287 -12.76 -9.51 -2.15
C GLY A 287 -12.55 -8.69 -0.90
N GLU A 288 -11.40 -8.02 -0.94
CA GLU A 288 -10.99 -7.02 0.03
C GLU A 288 -11.57 -5.65 -0.36
N LEU A 289 -12.17 -4.99 0.63
CA LEU A 289 -12.44 -3.56 0.63
C LEU A 289 -11.17 -2.81 1.04
N SER A 290 -10.88 -1.73 0.30
CA SER A 290 -9.74 -0.82 0.49
C SER A 290 -9.33 -0.63 1.96
N MET A 291 -8.05 -0.35 2.18
CA MET A 291 -7.58 -0.09 3.53
C MET A 291 -8.14 1.23 4.08
N THR A 292 -8.55 1.20 5.33
CA THR A 292 -9.08 2.37 6.05
C THR A 292 -8.18 2.72 7.22
N LEU A 293 -8.04 4.01 7.52
CA LEU A 293 -7.28 4.44 8.69
C LEU A 293 -8.03 4.12 9.99
N GLU A 294 -7.29 3.83 11.06
CA GLU A 294 -7.87 3.46 12.36
C GLU A 294 -8.83 4.51 12.95
N ASP A 295 -8.60 5.80 12.66
CA ASP A 295 -9.39 6.93 13.12
C ASP A 295 -10.52 7.33 12.15
N ASN A 296 -10.66 6.62 11.03
CA ASN A 296 -11.81 6.81 10.15
C ASN A 296 -13.03 6.05 10.71
N PHE A 297 -13.47 6.44 11.90
CA PHE A 297 -14.54 5.76 12.64
C PHE A 297 -15.82 5.62 11.82
N ARG A 298 -16.13 6.60 10.96
CA ARG A 298 -17.31 6.56 10.11
C ARG A 298 -17.25 5.42 9.10
N ILE A 299 -16.15 5.29 8.36
CA ILE A 299 -16.04 4.20 7.38
C ILE A 299 -15.90 2.85 8.10
N ASN A 300 -15.14 2.78 9.19
CA ASN A 300 -14.91 1.54 9.92
C ASN A 300 -16.24 0.98 10.47
N ARG A 301 -17.03 1.82 11.14
CA ARG A 301 -18.38 1.43 11.62
C ARG A 301 -19.34 1.09 10.49
N PHE A 302 -19.25 1.78 9.35
CA PHE A 302 -20.06 1.45 8.18
C PHE A 302 -19.72 0.06 7.64
N LEU A 303 -18.43 -0.27 7.52
CA LEU A 303 -17.96 -1.57 7.05
C LEU A 303 -18.39 -2.71 7.99
N GLU A 304 -18.24 -2.53 9.30
CA GLU A 304 -18.76 -3.46 10.31
C GLU A 304 -20.29 -3.62 10.20
N ALA A 305 -21.01 -2.49 10.08
CA ALA A 305 -22.46 -2.49 9.97
C ALA A 305 -22.96 -3.22 8.72
N ILE A 306 -22.20 -3.26 7.62
CA ILE A 306 -22.57 -4.04 6.42
C ILE A 306 -22.01 -5.47 6.43
N GLY A 307 -21.37 -5.89 7.53
CA GLY A 307 -20.91 -7.27 7.73
C GLY A 307 -19.55 -7.57 7.10
N ALA A 308 -18.72 -6.54 6.86
CA ALA A 308 -17.33 -6.76 6.52
C ALA A 308 -16.51 -7.09 7.78
N GLU A 309 -15.54 -7.98 7.63
CA GLU A 309 -14.68 -8.45 8.72
C GLU A 309 -13.29 -7.86 8.55
N ARG A 310 -12.72 -7.30 9.62
CA ARG A 310 -11.32 -6.89 9.62
C ARG A 310 -10.45 -8.14 9.66
N TYR A 311 -9.76 -8.42 8.57
CA TYR A 311 -8.98 -9.65 8.40
C TYR A 311 -7.46 -9.42 8.40
N LYS A 312 -7.02 -8.17 8.20
CA LYS A 312 -5.63 -7.74 8.37
C LYS A 312 -5.53 -6.37 9.01
N THR A 313 -4.43 -6.18 9.73
CA THR A 313 -4.02 -4.87 10.24
C THR A 313 -2.61 -4.55 9.77
N TYR A 314 -2.41 -3.34 9.27
CA TYR A 314 -1.13 -2.81 8.86
C TYR A 314 -0.73 -1.63 9.74
N ARG A 315 0.56 -1.49 10.07
CA ARG A 315 1.07 -0.43 10.94
C ARG A 315 2.14 0.41 10.24
N ILE A 316 1.98 1.71 10.35
CA ILE A 316 3.03 2.70 10.10
C ILE A 316 3.68 3.04 11.44
N PHE A 317 4.99 3.11 11.42
CA PHE A 317 5.85 3.46 12.53
C PHE A 317 6.54 4.79 12.27
N LYS A 318 6.94 5.48 13.34
CA LYS A 318 7.75 6.68 13.27
C LYS A 318 8.84 6.71 14.33
N ARG A 319 9.94 7.39 14.03
CA ARG A 319 11.08 7.63 14.93
C ARG A 319 11.67 9.01 14.65
N THR A 320 11.99 9.76 15.69
CA THR A 320 12.74 11.02 15.57
C THR A 320 14.20 10.75 15.22
N LEU A 321 14.74 11.51 14.30
CA LEU A 321 16.16 11.51 13.94
C LEU A 321 16.84 12.61 14.75
N THR A 322 17.43 12.23 15.88
CA THR A 322 18.33 13.12 16.65
C THR A 322 19.62 13.34 15.89
#